data_AF-U4T857-F1
#
_entry.id   AF-U4T857-F1
#
_cell.length_a   1.000
_cell.length_b   1.000
_cell.length_c   1.000
_cell.angle_alpha   90.00
_cell.angle_beta   90.00
_cell.angle_gamma   90.00
#
_symmetry.space_group_name_H-M   'P 1'
#
loop_
_entity.id
_entity.type
_entity.pdbx_description
1 polymer ?
#
loop_
_entity_poly.entity_id
_entity_poly.type
_entity_poly.pdbx_seq_one_letter_code
_entity_poly.pdbx_strand_id
1 'polypeptide(L)'
;MKKLVLGSVLALSSVFTVTACTSVNATTDTRPATSKMQHKDGMKKDGMKGPMSQLNLTATQQAQIKAIMEAKQGDRKADREKHKTERAQMHQQMQALTNASTLNTAAVNRLADQEAAKTKQRFIERVQTEHAISQVLTVEQREKMAKMKADKMAKGYKGSEHRKMHGKEHKGM
;
A
#
# COMPACT_ATOMS: atom_id res chain seq x y z
N MET A 1 -29.25 47.84 -8.14
CA MET A 1 -28.37 48.81 -8.83
C MET A 1 -26.96 48.26 -8.86
N LYS A 2 -26.39 48.14 -10.07
CA LYS A 2 -25.08 47.56 -10.36
C LYS A 2 -23.97 48.53 -9.95
N LYS A 3 -22.90 48.05 -9.30
CA LYS A 3 -21.59 48.69 -9.35
C LYS A 3 -20.51 47.64 -9.58
N LEU A 4 -20.09 47.61 -10.84
CA LEU A 4 -18.87 46.99 -11.34
C LEU A 4 -17.66 47.72 -10.74
N VAL A 5 -16.63 46.99 -10.34
CA VAL A 5 -15.26 47.53 -10.25
C VAL A 5 -14.38 46.61 -11.08
N LEU A 6 -14.01 47.14 -12.26
CA LEU A 6 -12.86 46.71 -13.05
C LEU A 6 -11.59 47.00 -12.25
N GLY A 7 -10.67 46.04 -12.19
CA GLY A 7 -9.29 46.22 -11.75
C GLY A 7 -8.35 45.41 -12.64
N SER A 8 -7.43 46.10 -13.30
CA SER A 8 -6.61 45.69 -14.44
C SER A 8 -5.32 44.94 -14.08
N VAL A 9 -4.96 43.97 -14.93
CA VAL A 9 -3.65 43.68 -15.56
C VAL A 9 -2.37 43.94 -14.74
N LEU A 10 -1.58 42.87 -14.49
CA LEU A 10 -0.15 42.87 -14.81
C LEU A 10 0.40 41.44 -14.98
N ALA A 11 0.90 41.14 -16.17
CA ALA A 11 1.63 39.93 -16.49
C ALA A 11 3.05 40.01 -15.91
N LEU A 12 3.52 38.96 -15.25
CA LEU A 12 4.94 38.68 -15.11
C LEU A 12 5.20 37.22 -15.50
N SER A 13 5.63 37.10 -16.74
CA SER A 13 6.46 36.05 -17.31
C SER A 13 7.57 35.60 -16.37
N SER A 14 7.71 34.29 -16.17
CA SER A 14 9.00 33.67 -15.89
C SER A 14 9.11 32.35 -16.65
N VAL A 15 9.67 32.44 -17.85
CA VAL A 15 10.12 31.30 -18.65
C VAL A 15 11.36 30.74 -17.94
N PHE A 16 11.26 29.53 -17.39
CA PHE A 16 12.44 28.77 -16.96
C PHE A 16 12.91 27.91 -18.15
N THR A 17 13.92 28.39 -18.87
CA THR A 17 14.68 27.59 -19.83
C THR A 17 15.65 26.69 -19.07
N VAL A 18 15.36 25.39 -18.99
CA VAL A 18 16.31 24.39 -18.50
C VAL A 18 17.22 23.97 -19.65
N THR A 19 18.48 24.37 -19.54
CA THR A 19 19.60 23.96 -20.38
C THR A 19 19.79 22.44 -20.37
N ALA A 20 19.95 21.88 -21.56
CA ALA A 20 20.27 20.48 -21.81
C ALA A 20 21.67 20.12 -21.29
N CYS A 21 21.77 19.01 -20.56
CA CYS A 21 23.01 18.24 -20.46
C CYS A 21 22.84 16.96 -21.27
N THR A 22 23.53 16.90 -22.41
CA THR A 22 23.75 15.68 -23.17
C THR A 22 24.78 14.82 -22.44
N SER A 23 24.37 13.66 -21.96
CA SER A 23 25.30 12.58 -21.62
C SER A 23 25.07 11.43 -22.59
N VAL A 24 25.96 11.32 -23.56
CA VAL A 24 26.11 10.15 -24.42
C VAL A 24 26.85 9.11 -23.61
N ASN A 25 26.30 7.89 -23.50
CA ASN A 25 27.13 6.69 -23.44
C ASN A 25 26.32 5.51 -23.96
N ALA A 26 26.64 5.09 -25.17
CA ALA A 26 26.26 3.81 -25.72
C ALA A 26 27.43 2.85 -25.51
N THR A 27 27.19 1.73 -24.83
CA THR A 27 27.71 0.43 -25.26
C THR A 27 26.78 -0.67 -24.75
N THR A 28 26.45 -1.54 -25.68
CA THR A 28 25.61 -2.73 -25.63
C THR A 28 26.20 -3.82 -24.74
N ASP A 29 25.38 -4.39 -23.86
CA ASP A 29 24.88 -5.77 -23.93
C ASP A 29 25.85 -6.84 -23.40
N THR A 30 25.54 -7.38 -22.22
CA THR A 30 25.55 -8.83 -21.95
C THR A 30 24.66 -9.10 -20.72
N ARG A 31 23.50 -9.70 -20.97
CA ARG A 31 22.58 -10.27 -19.98
C ARG A 31 23.24 -11.44 -19.23
N PRO A 32 22.86 -11.68 -17.97
CA PRO A 32 22.36 -13.02 -17.68
C PRO A 32 20.90 -12.95 -17.24
N ALA A 33 20.13 -13.89 -17.78
CA ALA A 33 18.70 -14.02 -17.59
C ALA A 33 18.36 -14.24 -16.11
N THR A 34 17.90 -13.19 -15.43
CA THR A 34 17.13 -13.38 -14.20
C THR A 34 15.81 -14.03 -14.58
N SER A 35 15.65 -15.27 -14.15
CA SER A 35 14.39 -16.04 -14.17
C SER A 35 13.20 -15.14 -13.87
N LYS A 36 12.45 -14.78 -14.92
CA LYS A 36 11.11 -14.20 -14.76
C LYS A 36 10.25 -15.33 -14.22
N MET A 37 9.98 -15.33 -12.91
CA MET A 37 8.86 -16.08 -12.36
C MET A 37 7.59 -15.53 -13.00
N GLN A 38 7.16 -16.19 -14.07
CA GLN A 38 5.88 -15.97 -14.72
C GLN A 38 4.81 -16.41 -13.74
N HIS A 39 4.27 -15.48 -12.96
CA HIS A 39 2.97 -15.68 -12.34
C HIS A 39 1.97 -15.75 -13.49
N LYS A 40 1.59 -16.96 -13.90
CA LYS A 40 0.48 -17.20 -14.80
C LYS A 40 -0.72 -16.41 -14.30
N ASP A 41 -1.10 -15.40 -15.07
CA ASP A 41 -2.33 -14.65 -14.93
C ASP A 41 -3.51 -15.62 -15.07
N GLY A 42 -3.93 -16.16 -13.93
CA GLY A 42 -5.24 -16.78 -13.80
C GLY A 42 -6.28 -15.67 -13.86
N MET A 43 -6.74 -15.34 -15.06
CA MET A 43 -8.05 -14.72 -15.29
C MET A 43 -9.11 -15.55 -14.56
N LYS A 44 -9.44 -15.16 -13.33
CA LYS A 44 -10.67 -15.56 -12.66
C LYS A 44 -11.42 -14.29 -12.30
N LYS A 45 -12.47 -14.08 -13.10
CA LYS A 45 -13.80 -13.49 -12.90
C LYS A 45 -13.97 -12.51 -11.73
N ASP A 46 -14.83 -11.53 -11.94
CA ASP A 46 -15.31 -10.44 -11.07
C ASP A 46 -15.88 -10.82 -9.69
N GLY A 47 -15.48 -11.97 -9.13
CA GLY A 47 -15.78 -12.41 -7.78
C GLY A 47 -14.79 -11.87 -6.75
N MET A 48 -15.32 -11.54 -5.58
CA MET A 48 -14.57 -11.14 -4.39
C MET A 48 -13.41 -12.13 -4.11
N LYS A 49 -12.14 -11.72 -4.32
CA LYS A 49 -10.97 -12.57 -4.05
C LYS A 49 -10.67 -12.63 -2.54
N GLY A 50 -10.25 -13.80 -2.03
CA GLY A 50 -9.82 -13.98 -0.64
C GLY A 50 -10.80 -14.76 0.25
N PRO A 51 -10.72 -14.67 1.59
CA PRO A 51 -11.53 -15.49 2.51
C PRO A 51 -13.03 -15.25 2.38
N MET A 52 -13.45 -14.11 1.81
CA MET A 52 -14.86 -13.78 1.56
C MET A 52 -15.52 -14.68 0.51
N SER A 53 -14.75 -15.27 -0.43
CA SER A 53 -15.31 -16.21 -1.42
C SER A 53 -15.76 -17.54 -0.80
N GLN A 54 -15.35 -17.83 0.44
CA GLN A 54 -15.67 -19.07 1.16
C GLN A 54 -16.91 -18.93 2.05
N LEU A 55 -17.53 -17.75 2.09
CA LEU A 55 -18.68 -17.44 2.97
C LEU A 55 -20.04 -17.71 2.32
N ASN A 56 -20.09 -18.31 1.12
CA ASN A 56 -21.34 -18.57 0.38
C ASN A 56 -22.26 -17.34 0.35
N LEU A 57 -21.69 -16.18 0.00
CA LEU A 57 -22.40 -14.90 -0.01
C LEU A 57 -23.48 -14.89 -1.09
N THR A 58 -24.66 -14.37 -0.78
CA THR A 58 -25.70 -14.12 -1.79
C THR A 58 -25.25 -13.04 -2.77
N ALA A 59 -25.84 -12.99 -3.97
CA ALA A 59 -25.51 -11.97 -4.97
C ALA A 59 -25.66 -10.54 -4.41
N THR A 60 -26.70 -10.30 -3.62
CA THR A 60 -26.95 -9.02 -2.95
C THR A 60 -25.85 -8.67 -1.94
N GLN A 61 -25.44 -9.63 -1.10
CA GLN A 61 -24.35 -9.45 -0.15
C GLN A 61 -23.02 -9.15 -0.86
N GLN A 62 -22.73 -9.88 -1.95
CA GLN A 62 -21.52 -9.66 -2.75
C GLN A 62 -21.49 -8.25 -3.34
N ALA A 63 -22.61 -7.76 -3.88
CA ALA A 63 -22.72 -6.41 -4.43
C ALA A 63 -22.51 -5.34 -3.35
N GLN A 64 -23.12 -5.49 -2.17
CA GLN A 64 -22.95 -4.55 -1.05
C GLN A 64 -21.51 -4.50 -0.55
N ILE A 65 -20.89 -5.67 -0.37
CA ILE A 65 -19.50 -5.76 0.06
C ILE A 65 -18.56 -5.17 -1.00
N LYS A 66 -18.81 -5.41 -2.29
CA LYS A 66 -18.03 -4.81 -3.38
C LYS A 66 -18.12 -3.28 -3.35
N ALA A 67 -19.32 -2.73 -3.17
CA ALA A 67 -19.52 -1.28 -3.04
C ALA A 67 -18.76 -0.69 -1.82
N ILE A 68 -18.78 -1.37 -0.65
CA ILE A 68 -18.00 -0.96 0.53
C ILE A 68 -16.51 -0.91 0.21
N MET A 69 -15.98 -1.90 -0.52
CA MET A 69 -14.56 -1.95 -0.88
C MET A 69 -14.20 -0.91 -1.93
N GLU A 70 -15.05 -0.68 -2.93
CA GLU A 70 -14.84 0.31 -3.99
C GLU A 70 -14.86 1.73 -3.45
N ALA A 71 -15.81 2.05 -2.57
CA ALA A 71 -15.87 3.35 -1.87
C ALA A 71 -14.60 3.66 -1.07
N LYS A 72 -13.92 2.61 -0.57
CA LYS A 72 -12.65 2.74 0.16
C LYS A 72 -11.40 2.69 -0.72
N GLN A 73 -11.51 2.14 -1.93
CA GLN A 73 -10.35 1.92 -2.78
C GLN A 73 -10.00 3.12 -3.67
N GLY A 74 -10.88 4.11 -3.80
CA GLY A 74 -10.62 5.34 -4.54
C GLY A 74 -9.98 5.11 -5.92
N ASP A 75 -9.25 6.11 -6.43
CA ASP A 75 -8.39 5.91 -7.58
C ASP A 75 -7.14 5.11 -7.15
N ARG A 76 -7.27 3.78 -7.20
CA ARG A 76 -6.25 2.80 -6.79
C ARG A 76 -4.86 3.03 -7.41
N LYS A 77 -4.74 3.76 -8.52
CA LYS A 77 -3.44 4.09 -9.12
C LYS A 77 -2.76 5.24 -8.38
N ALA A 78 -3.48 6.33 -8.16
CA ALA A 78 -2.97 7.49 -7.44
C ALA A 78 -2.56 7.12 -6.00
N ASP A 79 -3.39 6.34 -5.30
CA ASP A 79 -3.09 5.88 -3.95
C ASP A 79 -1.87 4.96 -3.90
N ARG A 80 -1.72 4.07 -4.89
CA ARG A 80 -0.58 3.15 -4.93
C ARG A 80 0.75 3.91 -5.08
N GLU A 81 0.82 4.87 -6.00
CA GLU A 81 2.04 5.65 -6.21
C GLU A 81 2.35 6.56 -5.02
N LYS A 82 1.30 7.15 -4.41
CA LYS A 82 1.44 7.92 -3.17
C LYS A 82 2.02 7.06 -2.05
N HIS A 83 1.45 5.87 -1.80
CA HIS A 83 1.95 4.96 -0.78
C HIS A 83 3.38 4.48 -1.05
N LYS A 84 3.74 4.22 -2.30
CA LYS A 84 5.10 3.81 -2.67
C LYS A 84 6.11 4.93 -2.38
N THR A 85 5.78 6.15 -2.77
CA THR A 85 6.60 7.34 -2.54
C THR A 85 6.77 7.60 -1.05
N GLU A 86 5.67 7.58 -0.29
CA GLU A 86 5.71 7.77 1.16
C GLU A 86 6.58 6.72 1.87
N ARG A 87 6.54 5.45 1.44
CA ARG A 87 7.40 4.40 2.01
C ARG A 87 8.86 4.61 1.68
N ALA A 88 9.17 5.02 0.45
CA ALA A 88 10.54 5.31 0.04
C ALA A 88 11.12 6.47 0.85
N GLN A 89 10.36 7.55 1.02
CA GLN A 89 10.76 8.71 1.82
C GLN A 89 11.02 8.35 3.29
N MET A 90 10.09 7.61 3.92
CA MET A 90 10.26 7.16 5.30
C MET A 90 11.50 6.27 5.46
N HIS A 91 11.78 5.41 4.47
CA HIS A 91 12.98 4.59 4.47
C HIS A 91 14.26 5.43 4.36
N GLN A 92 14.28 6.43 3.48
CA GLN A 92 15.42 7.34 3.33
C GLN A 92 15.68 8.14 4.61
N GLN A 93 14.62 8.63 5.28
CA GLN A 93 14.74 9.32 6.57
C GLN A 93 15.32 8.42 7.65
N MET A 94 14.86 7.17 7.72
CA MET A 94 15.41 6.18 8.65
C MET A 94 16.89 5.89 8.37
N GLN A 95 17.27 5.71 7.10
CA GLN A 95 18.67 5.50 6.71
C GLN A 95 19.55 6.70 7.07
N ALA A 96 19.08 7.92 6.80
CA ALA A 96 19.82 9.14 7.14
C ALA A 96 20.06 9.27 8.65
N LEU A 97 19.06 8.95 9.48
CA LEU A 97 19.20 8.96 10.94
C LEU A 97 20.14 7.87 11.44
N THR A 98 20.13 6.70 10.80
CA THR A 98 20.97 5.56 11.18
C THR A 98 22.44 5.77 10.79
N ASN A 99 22.69 6.44 9.66
CA ASN A 99 24.02 6.65 9.13
C ASN A 99 24.68 7.95 9.62
N ALA A 100 23.95 8.80 10.35
CA ALA A 100 24.50 10.02 10.93
C ALA A 100 25.54 9.69 12.03
N SER A 101 26.59 10.51 12.14
CA SER A 101 27.62 10.35 13.18
C SER A 101 27.08 10.55 14.60
N THR A 102 25.98 11.28 14.73
CA THR A 102 25.27 11.52 15.99
C THR A 102 23.78 11.33 15.81
N LEU A 103 23.12 10.70 16.78
CA LEU A 103 21.68 10.50 16.74
C LEU A 103 20.92 11.80 17.04
N ASN A 104 20.16 12.29 16.07
CA ASN A 104 19.23 13.40 16.29
C ASN A 104 17.92 12.89 16.90
N THR A 105 17.84 12.87 18.23
CA THR A 105 16.67 12.40 18.98
C THR A 105 15.37 13.12 18.60
N ALA A 106 15.43 14.43 18.32
CA ALA A 106 14.25 15.18 17.91
C ALA A 106 13.71 14.72 16.54
N ALA A 107 14.60 14.39 15.61
CA ALA A 107 14.21 13.86 14.30
C ALA A 107 13.67 12.42 14.39
N VAL A 108 14.24 11.58 15.28
CA VAL A 108 13.70 10.25 15.58
C VAL A 108 12.27 10.34 16.11
N ASN A 109 12.03 11.21 17.09
CA ASN A 109 10.68 11.37 17.67
C ASN A 109 9.66 11.80 16.62
N ARG A 110 10.01 12.78 15.76
CA ARG A 110 9.12 13.20 14.66
C ARG A 110 8.81 12.07 13.69
N LEU A 111 9.82 11.25 13.34
CA LEU A 111 9.62 10.11 12.45
C LEU A 111 8.71 9.05 13.10
N ALA A 112 8.90 8.78 14.40
CA ALA A 112 8.05 7.87 15.16
C ALA A 112 6.60 8.37 15.26
N ASP A 113 6.39 9.67 15.51
CA ASP A 113 5.06 10.28 15.56
C ASP A 113 4.33 10.17 14.21
N GLN A 114 5.06 10.39 13.10
CA GLN A 114 4.51 10.21 11.76
C GLN A 114 4.10 8.76 11.49
N GLU A 115 4.93 7.79 11.89
CA GLU A 115 4.62 6.37 11.76
C GLU A 115 3.42 5.96 12.63
N ALA A 116 3.36 6.45 13.87
CA ALA A 116 2.27 6.20 14.80
C ALA A 116 0.94 6.75 14.28
N ALA A 117 0.93 7.99 13.77
CA ALA A 117 -0.24 8.61 13.17
C ALA A 117 -0.76 7.80 11.98
N LYS A 118 0.12 7.36 11.08
CA LYS A 118 -0.26 6.51 9.93
C LYS A 118 -0.80 5.15 10.37
N THR A 119 -0.18 4.54 11.37
CA THR A 119 -0.61 3.24 11.89
C THR A 119 -1.98 3.34 12.55
N LYS A 120 -2.22 4.40 13.33
CA LYS A 120 -3.53 4.71 13.91
C LYS A 120 -4.60 4.87 12.83
N GLN A 121 -4.33 5.65 11.79
CA GLN A 121 -5.28 5.87 10.69
C GLN A 121 -5.65 4.55 10.00
N ARG A 122 -4.65 3.73 9.63
CA ARG A 122 -4.88 2.42 9.02
C ARG A 122 -5.68 1.47 9.92
N PHE A 123 -5.41 1.51 11.23
CA PHE A 123 -6.16 0.69 12.19
C PHE A 123 -7.64 1.08 12.20
N ILE A 124 -7.94 2.38 12.30
CA ILE A 124 -9.32 2.90 12.30
C ILE A 124 -10.03 2.50 11.00
N GLU A 125 -9.39 2.74 9.85
CA GLU A 125 -9.95 2.40 8.54
C GLU A 125 -10.25 0.91 8.40
N ARG A 126 -9.34 0.05 8.88
CA ARG A 126 -9.53 -1.40 8.88
C ARG A 126 -10.75 -1.78 9.72
N VAL A 127 -10.83 -1.31 10.96
CA VAL A 127 -11.93 -1.65 11.89
C VAL A 127 -13.27 -1.17 11.32
N GLN A 128 -13.34 0.05 10.79
CA GLN A 128 -14.55 0.56 10.15
C GLN A 128 -14.99 -0.30 8.95
N THR A 129 -14.03 -0.77 8.15
CA THR A 129 -14.31 -1.65 7.00
C THR A 129 -14.82 -3.00 7.46
N GLU A 130 -14.16 -3.62 8.43
CA GLU A 130 -14.56 -4.90 9.00
C GLU A 130 -15.95 -4.82 9.64
N HIS A 131 -16.23 -3.72 10.34
CA HIS A 131 -17.55 -3.46 10.89
C HIS A 131 -18.61 -3.35 9.78
N ALA A 132 -18.39 -2.53 8.75
CA ALA A 132 -19.34 -2.36 7.66
C ALA A 132 -19.64 -3.69 6.93
N ILE A 133 -18.60 -4.49 6.67
CA ILE A 133 -18.76 -5.83 6.09
C ILE A 133 -19.56 -6.74 7.02
N SER A 134 -19.29 -6.72 8.33
CA SER A 134 -19.98 -7.59 9.28
C SER A 134 -21.50 -7.35 9.28
N GLN A 135 -21.95 -6.11 9.09
CA GLN A 135 -23.37 -5.77 9.03
C GLN A 135 -24.11 -6.38 7.82
N VAL A 136 -23.39 -6.74 6.75
CA VAL A 136 -23.95 -7.40 5.56
C VAL A 136 -24.05 -8.92 5.76
N LEU A 137 -23.27 -9.50 6.67
CA LEU A 137 -23.16 -10.93 6.88
C LEU A 137 -24.17 -11.45 7.92
N THR A 138 -24.65 -12.67 7.71
CA THR A 138 -25.43 -13.41 8.72
C THR A 138 -24.55 -13.83 9.89
N VAL A 139 -25.16 -14.21 11.02
CA VAL A 139 -24.45 -14.66 12.22
C VAL A 139 -23.52 -15.84 11.91
N GLU A 140 -24.02 -16.87 11.21
CA GLU A 140 -23.24 -18.05 10.81
C GLU A 140 -22.06 -17.69 9.89
N GLN A 141 -22.25 -16.74 8.96
CA GLN A 141 -21.18 -16.27 8.07
C GLN A 141 -20.09 -15.51 8.85
N ARG A 142 -20.46 -14.75 9.90
CA ARG A 142 -19.50 -14.06 10.77
C ARG A 142 -18.65 -15.05 11.55
N GLU A 143 -19.25 -16.10 12.12
CA GLU A 143 -18.54 -17.16 12.83
C GLU A 143 -17.56 -17.90 11.91
N LYS A 144 -18.01 -18.25 10.70
CA LYS A 144 -17.16 -18.86 9.69
C LYS A 144 -15.98 -17.96 9.30
N MET A 145 -16.21 -16.64 9.18
CA MET A 145 -15.14 -15.67 8.92
C MET A 145 -14.13 -15.61 10.09
N ALA A 146 -14.61 -15.62 11.34
CA ALA A 146 -13.76 -15.61 12.53
C ALA A 146 -12.86 -16.86 12.58
N LYS A 147 -13.42 -18.04 12.30
CA LYS A 147 -12.65 -19.29 12.22
C LYS A 147 -11.58 -19.25 11.13
N MET A 148 -11.93 -18.76 9.93
CA MET A 148 -10.95 -18.58 8.85
C MET A 148 -9.83 -17.60 9.21
N LYS A 149 -10.15 -16.52 9.94
CA LYS A 149 -9.15 -15.57 10.44
C LYS A 149 -8.19 -16.26 11.43
N ALA A 150 -8.73 -17.01 12.40
CA ALA A 150 -7.92 -17.77 13.35
C ALA A 150 -6.99 -18.79 12.66
N ASP A 151 -7.53 -19.56 11.71
CA ASP A 151 -6.76 -20.55 10.95
C ASP A 151 -5.62 -19.91 10.14
N LYS A 152 -5.88 -18.74 9.54
CA LYS A 152 -4.84 -17.98 8.83
C LYS A 152 -3.75 -17.49 9.76
N MET A 153 -4.11 -17.01 10.95
CA MET A 153 -3.12 -16.57 11.95
C MET A 153 -2.24 -17.74 12.39
N ALA A 154 -2.85 -18.91 12.66
CA ALA A 154 -2.12 -20.13 13.01
C ALA A 154 -1.19 -20.62 11.88
N LYS A 155 -1.64 -20.55 10.62
CA LYS A 155 -0.80 -20.92 9.46
C LYS A 155 0.31 -19.91 9.18
N GLY A 156 0.03 -18.61 9.35
CA GLY A 156 1.04 -17.56 9.21
C GLY A 156 2.18 -17.72 10.22
N TYR A 157 1.85 -18.12 11.46
CA TYR A 157 2.83 -18.48 12.48
C TYR A 157 3.75 -19.63 12.01
N LYS A 158 3.18 -20.73 11.52
CA LYS A 158 3.94 -21.89 11.01
C LYS A 158 4.81 -21.57 9.79
N GLY A 159 4.32 -20.74 8.87
CA GLY A 159 5.10 -20.30 7.69
C GLY A 159 6.31 -19.44 8.07
N SER A 160 6.22 -18.69 9.18
CA SER A 160 7.35 -17.92 9.70
C SER A 160 8.43 -18.79 10.34
N GLU A 161 8.06 -19.89 11.00
CA GLU A 161 9.00 -20.88 11.54
C GLU A 161 9.74 -21.63 10.41
N HIS A 162 9.02 -22.05 9.37
CA HIS A 162 9.63 -22.74 8.24
C HIS A 162 10.63 -21.86 7.47
N ARG A 163 10.35 -20.55 7.35
CA ARG A 163 11.27 -19.57 6.74
C ARG A 163 12.51 -19.32 7.60
N LYS A 164 12.39 -19.39 8.94
CA LYS A 164 13.53 -19.28 9.87
C LYS A 164 14.47 -20.48 9.77
N MET A 165 13.97 -21.68 9.47
CA MET A 165 14.82 -22.87 9.30
C MET A 165 15.65 -22.81 8.01
N HIS A 166 15.04 -22.53 6.86
CA HIS A 166 15.78 -22.42 5.58
C HIS A 166 16.74 -21.22 5.52
N GLY A 167 16.48 -20.16 6.29
CA GLY A 167 17.41 -19.03 6.40
C GLY A 167 18.71 -19.36 7.16
N LYS A 168 18.73 -20.41 7.98
CA LYS A 168 19.94 -20.85 8.70
C LYS A 168 20.86 -21.72 7.83
N GLU A 169 20.31 -22.52 6.92
CA GLU A 169 21.09 -23.37 6.01
C GLU A 169 21.91 -22.57 5.00
N HIS A 170 21.45 -21.36 4.62
CA HIS A 170 22.18 -20.48 3.69
C HIS A 170 23.23 -19.58 4.33
N LYS A 171 23.38 -19.56 5.66
CA LYS A 171 24.36 -18.70 6.35
C LYS A 171 25.63 -19.45 6.80
N GLY A 172 25.80 -20.68 6.34
CA GLY A 172 26.92 -21.58 6.66
C GLY A 172 27.85 -21.89 5.49
N MET A 173 27.86 -21.07 4.43
CA MET A 173 28.84 -21.13 3.34
C MET A 173 29.50 -19.78 3.15
#